data_AF-A0A2M9IT53-F1
#
_entry.id   AF-A0A2M9IT53-F1
#
_cell.length_a   1.000
_cell.length_b   1.000
_cell.length_c   1.000
_cell.angle_alpha   90.00
_cell.angle_beta   90.00
_cell.angle_gamma   90.00
#
_symmetry.space_group_name_H-M   'P 1'
#
loop_
_entity.id
_entity.type
_entity.pdbx_description
1 polymer ?
#
loop_
_entity_poly.entity_id
_entity_poly.type
_entity_poly.pdbx_seq_one_letter_code
_entity_poly.pdbx_strand_id
1 'polypeptide(L)'
;MDRVLKALGAAHEGSVGVRLADGSEPGPVYFDVGSGSHMPSSTEWHSYDGRFGRPRAAVLRGSCACGWRGMAEYLLDWTTLPEDKPLYEADIDLSGPIADHKAHVSVVRRAAVQLPAELIDLFTDLVRRLDGLAAEEPLVALKALADLRYIVAQTGEEATNEITASDVPIEAVATALGTSEAAARGYLSSYLHP
;
A
#
# COMPACT_ATOMS: atom_id res chain seq x y z
N MET A 1 -2.69 12.34 10.01
CA MET A 1 -2.59 10.86 10.03
C MET A 1 -1.11 10.53 9.99
N ASP A 2 -0.62 9.72 10.94
CA ASP A 2 0.80 9.50 11.16
C ASP A 2 1.50 8.94 9.91
N ARG A 3 2.61 9.59 9.50
CA ARG A 3 3.42 9.20 8.34
C ARG A 3 3.89 7.74 8.46
N VAL A 4 4.16 7.30 9.67
CA VAL A 4 4.63 5.94 9.97
C VAL A 4 3.52 4.92 9.72
N LEU A 5 2.32 5.16 10.24
CA LEU A 5 1.17 4.29 10.01
C LEU A 5 0.78 4.23 8.52
N LYS A 6 0.92 5.34 7.80
CA LYS A 6 0.73 5.36 6.35
C LYS A 6 1.76 4.48 5.64
N ALA A 7 3.03 4.53 6.07
CA ALA A 7 4.09 3.70 5.49
C ALA A 7 3.89 2.20 5.75
N LEU A 8 3.36 1.83 6.93
CA LEU A 8 3.01 0.44 7.23
C LEU A 8 1.97 -0.11 6.25
N GLY A 9 0.88 0.64 6.02
CA GLY A 9 -0.18 0.26 5.08
C GLY A 9 0.26 0.29 3.61
N ALA A 10 1.17 1.20 3.25
CA ALA A 10 1.63 1.39 1.89
C ALA A 10 2.60 0.31 1.39
N ALA A 11 3.18 -0.51 2.28
CA ALA A 11 4.17 -1.53 1.90
C ALA A 11 3.67 -2.54 0.85
N HIS A 12 2.35 -2.75 0.81
CA HIS A 12 1.71 -3.65 -0.16
C HIS A 12 0.65 -2.95 -1.03
N GLU A 13 0.72 -1.63 -1.15
CA GLU A 13 -0.04 -0.89 -2.16
C GLU A 13 0.36 -1.33 -3.57
N GLY A 14 -0.55 -1.13 -4.52
CA GLY A 14 -0.41 -1.61 -5.90
C GLY A 14 -1.64 -2.38 -6.33
N SER A 15 -1.69 -2.72 -7.61
CA SER A 15 -2.71 -3.60 -8.18
C SER A 15 -2.31 -4.05 -9.58
N VAL A 16 -2.05 -3.08 -10.47
CA VAL A 16 -1.74 -3.30 -11.87
C VAL A 16 -0.39 -2.69 -12.21
N GLY A 17 0.51 -3.49 -12.75
CA GLY A 17 1.76 -3.07 -13.37
C GLY A 17 1.77 -3.43 -14.85
N VAL A 18 2.78 -2.91 -15.55
CA VAL A 18 2.92 -3.08 -17.00
C VAL A 18 4.27 -3.68 -17.34
N ARG A 19 4.36 -4.24 -18.55
CA ARG A 19 5.62 -4.64 -19.17
C ARG A 19 5.56 -4.33 -20.66
N LEU A 20 6.69 -3.87 -21.18
CA LEU A 20 6.84 -3.47 -22.58
C LEU A 20 7.02 -4.70 -23.48
N ALA A 21 6.94 -4.49 -24.79
CA ALA A 21 7.09 -5.55 -25.79
C ALA A 21 8.47 -6.22 -25.77
N ASP A 22 9.50 -5.52 -25.31
CA ASP A 22 10.85 -6.05 -25.12
C ASP A 22 11.03 -6.83 -23.79
N GLY A 23 9.96 -6.98 -23.01
CA GLY A 23 9.96 -7.67 -21.72
C GLY A 23 10.41 -6.81 -20.54
N SER A 24 10.81 -5.56 -20.75
CA SER A 24 11.24 -4.65 -19.68
C SER A 24 10.06 -4.06 -18.89
N GLU A 25 10.30 -3.73 -17.63
CA GLU A 25 9.39 -2.90 -16.83
C GLU A 25 9.75 -1.43 -17.05
N PRO A 26 8.82 -0.59 -17.54
CA PRO A 26 9.12 0.80 -17.83
C PRO A 26 9.32 1.61 -16.55
N GLY A 27 10.14 2.66 -16.65
CA GLY A 27 10.21 3.69 -15.61
C GLY A 27 8.93 4.53 -15.53
N PRO A 28 8.88 5.51 -14.61
CA PRO A 28 7.76 6.45 -14.52
C PRO A 28 7.57 7.24 -15.81
N VAL A 29 6.32 7.48 -16.17
CA VAL A 29 5.96 8.44 -17.22
C VAL A 29 5.97 9.83 -16.62
N TYR A 30 6.76 10.74 -17.21
CA TYR A 30 6.83 12.13 -16.80
C TYR A 30 5.89 12.99 -17.64
N PHE A 31 5.17 13.91 -16.99
CA PHE A 31 4.24 14.82 -17.64
C PHE A 31 4.87 16.21 -17.70
N ASP A 32 5.15 16.68 -18.92
CA ASP A 32 5.58 18.06 -19.13
C ASP A 32 4.37 18.99 -19.06
N VAL A 33 4.21 19.63 -17.90
CA VAL A 33 3.14 20.60 -17.62
C VAL A 33 3.69 22.04 -17.51
N GLY A 34 4.90 22.29 -18.00
CA GLY A 34 5.51 23.63 -18.06
C GLY A 34 6.58 23.91 -17.00
N SER A 35 6.87 25.20 -16.77
CA SER A 35 8.10 25.72 -16.15
C SER A 35 8.21 25.61 -14.63
N GLY A 36 7.76 24.50 -14.03
CA GLY A 36 7.93 24.21 -12.62
C GLY A 36 9.26 23.51 -12.30
N SER A 37 9.73 23.59 -11.05
CA SER A 37 10.90 22.83 -10.58
C SER A 37 10.61 21.35 -10.30
N HIS A 38 9.35 20.94 -10.39
CA HIS A 38 8.89 19.58 -10.20
C HIS A 38 8.12 19.11 -11.43
N MET A 39 8.56 17.99 -12.01
CA MET A 39 7.88 17.35 -13.13
C MET A 39 7.00 16.21 -12.57
N PRO A 40 5.66 16.30 -12.67
CA PRO A 40 4.79 15.22 -12.24
C PRO A 40 5.13 13.93 -12.98
N SER A 41 5.02 12.80 -12.29
CA SER A 41 5.20 11.49 -12.90
C SER A 41 4.19 10.47 -12.38
N SER A 42 3.96 9.42 -13.15
CA SER A 42 3.06 8.33 -12.80
C SER A 42 3.63 6.98 -13.24
N THR A 43 3.35 5.96 -12.43
CA THR A 43 3.55 4.55 -12.76
C THR A 43 2.21 3.82 -12.97
N GLU A 44 1.10 4.56 -13.04
CA GLU A 44 -0.21 3.98 -13.29
C GLU A 44 -0.27 3.37 -14.69
N TRP A 45 -0.82 2.17 -14.78
CA TRP A 45 -0.82 1.35 -15.99
C TRP A 45 -1.36 2.09 -17.24
N HIS A 46 -2.36 2.94 -17.05
CA HIS A 46 -3.02 3.69 -18.13
C HIS A 46 -2.15 4.82 -18.69
N SER A 47 -1.03 5.16 -18.04
CA SER A 47 -0.07 6.16 -18.53
C SER A 47 0.83 5.60 -19.64
N TYR A 48 0.89 4.27 -19.79
CA TYR A 48 1.76 3.59 -20.74
C TYR A 48 1.05 3.29 -22.06
N ASP A 49 0.51 4.35 -22.67
CA ASP A 49 -0.38 4.28 -23.83
C ASP A 49 0.28 4.56 -25.19
N GLY A 50 1.59 4.86 -25.21
CA GLY A 50 2.32 5.23 -26.42
C GLY A 50 2.13 6.69 -26.86
N ARG A 51 1.22 7.46 -26.24
CA ARG A 51 0.93 8.84 -26.65
C ARG A 51 2.06 9.77 -26.25
N PHE A 52 2.29 10.82 -27.04
CA PHE A 52 3.31 11.83 -26.76
C PHE A 52 4.71 11.24 -26.52
N GLY A 53 5.05 10.12 -27.17
CA GLY A 53 6.35 9.46 -27.04
C GLY A 53 6.53 8.65 -25.74
N ARG A 54 5.45 8.43 -24.98
CA ARG A 54 5.47 7.57 -23.78
C ARG A 54 5.72 6.11 -24.17
N PRO A 55 6.25 5.27 -23.26
CA PRO A 55 6.30 3.84 -23.48
C PRO A 55 4.90 3.25 -23.67
N ARG A 56 4.80 2.22 -24.51
CA ARG A 56 3.55 1.51 -24.79
C ARG A 56 3.57 0.13 -24.14
N ALA A 57 2.68 -0.12 -23.18
CA ALA A 57 2.60 -1.41 -22.48
C ALA A 57 2.15 -2.53 -23.43
N ALA A 58 2.80 -3.69 -23.39
CA ALA A 58 2.37 -4.88 -24.15
C ALA A 58 1.44 -5.79 -23.32
N VAL A 59 1.73 -5.91 -22.03
CA VAL A 59 0.94 -6.72 -21.08
C VAL A 59 0.72 -5.97 -19.78
N LEU A 60 -0.42 -6.24 -19.15
CA LEU A 60 -0.69 -5.97 -17.74
C LEU A 60 -0.31 -7.19 -16.90
N ARG A 61 0.02 -6.94 -15.63
CA ARG A 61 0.25 -7.98 -14.61
C ARG A 61 -0.04 -7.45 -13.22
N GLY A 62 -0.25 -8.33 -12.25
CA GLY A 62 -0.28 -7.93 -10.85
C GLY A 62 1.04 -7.27 -10.43
N SER A 63 0.99 -6.19 -9.65
CA SER A 63 2.17 -5.53 -9.11
C SER A 63 1.95 -5.07 -7.68
N CYS A 64 3.02 -5.03 -6.90
CA CYS A 64 3.00 -4.64 -5.50
C CYS A 64 4.22 -3.75 -5.19
N ALA A 65 4.04 -2.76 -4.32
CA ALA A 65 5.07 -1.85 -3.85
C ALA A 65 6.25 -2.59 -3.18
N CYS A 66 6.00 -3.78 -2.62
CA CYS A 66 7.05 -4.64 -2.06
C CYS A 66 7.97 -5.30 -3.12
N GLY A 67 7.80 -4.98 -4.41
CA GLY A 67 8.59 -5.54 -5.51
C GLY A 67 8.02 -6.83 -6.11
N TRP A 68 6.97 -7.41 -5.52
CA TRP A 68 6.31 -8.58 -6.11
C TRP A 68 5.69 -8.24 -7.47
N ARG A 69 5.79 -9.20 -8.39
CA ARG A 69 5.25 -9.12 -9.75
C ARG A 69 4.51 -10.41 -10.06
N GLY A 70 3.28 -10.27 -10.56
CA GLY A 70 2.45 -11.39 -10.99
C GLY A 70 3.09 -12.12 -12.16
N MET A 71 2.99 -13.46 -12.13
CA MET A 71 3.48 -14.33 -13.21
C MET A 71 2.52 -14.33 -14.40
N ALA A 72 1.21 -14.20 -14.15
CA ALA A 72 0.22 -14.12 -15.21
C ALA A 72 0.34 -12.80 -15.98
N GLU A 73 0.17 -12.90 -17.29
CA GLU A 73 0.24 -11.79 -18.23
C GLU A 73 -1.11 -11.63 -18.92
N TYR A 74 -1.60 -10.39 -18.95
CA TYR A 74 -2.87 -10.05 -19.55
C TYR A 74 -2.58 -9.12 -20.72
N LEU A 75 -2.73 -9.62 -21.94
CA LEU A 75 -2.37 -8.92 -23.17
C LEU A 75 -3.20 -7.65 -23.35
N LEU A 76 -2.53 -6.56 -23.69
CA LEU A 76 -3.18 -5.36 -24.21
C LEU A 76 -3.21 -5.45 -25.74
N ASP A 77 -4.36 -5.83 -26.28
CA ASP A 77 -4.54 -5.90 -27.74
C ASP A 77 -4.79 -4.51 -28.33
N TRP A 78 -3.68 -3.87 -28.69
CA TRP A 78 -3.63 -2.59 -29.35
C TRP A 78 -4.33 -2.50 -30.71
N THR A 79 -4.64 -3.62 -31.34
CA THR A 79 -5.41 -3.62 -32.61
C THR A 79 -6.91 -3.42 -32.37
N THR A 80 -7.36 -3.64 -31.13
CA THR A 80 -8.77 -3.51 -30.73
C THR A 80 -9.05 -2.26 -29.90
N LEU A 81 -8.01 -1.65 -29.33
CA LEU A 81 -8.14 -0.47 -28.48
C LEU A 81 -8.31 0.81 -29.33
N PRO A 82 -9.12 1.79 -28.88
CA PRO A 82 -9.29 3.04 -29.60
C PRO A 82 -7.98 3.86 -29.60
N GLU A 83 -7.47 4.22 -30.78
CA GLU A 83 -6.24 5.03 -30.90
C GLU A 83 -6.42 6.47 -30.37
N ASP A 84 -7.65 6.98 -30.41
CA ASP A 84 -8.03 8.35 -30.08
C ASP A 84 -8.48 8.54 -28.63
N LYS A 85 -8.51 7.48 -27.81
CA LYS A 85 -8.85 7.57 -26.37
C LYS A 85 -7.71 7.18 -25.43
N PRO A 86 -7.64 7.79 -24.23
CA PRO A 86 -6.71 7.34 -23.20
C PRO A 86 -7.14 5.98 -22.64
N LEU A 87 -6.18 5.19 -22.16
CA LEU A 87 -6.44 3.82 -21.68
C LEU A 87 -7.43 3.74 -20.52
N TYR A 88 -7.52 4.76 -19.66
CA TYR A 88 -8.49 4.76 -18.55
C TYR A 88 -9.95 4.94 -19.02
N GLU A 89 -10.17 5.32 -20.28
CA GLU A 89 -11.49 5.35 -20.92
C GLU A 89 -11.75 4.10 -21.76
N ALA A 90 -10.77 3.21 -21.91
CA ALA A 90 -10.95 1.95 -22.60
C ALA A 90 -11.52 0.90 -21.63
N ASP A 91 -12.46 0.09 -22.12
CA ASP A 91 -13.07 -1.02 -21.37
C ASP A 91 -12.09 -2.20 -21.23
N ILE A 92 -10.98 -1.98 -20.54
CA ILE A 92 -9.93 -2.97 -20.31
C ILE A 92 -10.27 -3.76 -19.05
N ASP A 93 -10.28 -5.08 -19.18
CA ASP A 93 -10.48 -5.97 -18.03
C ASP A 93 -9.23 -6.02 -17.14
N LEU A 94 -9.32 -5.36 -15.98
CA LEU A 94 -8.28 -5.36 -14.95
C LEU A 94 -8.49 -6.45 -13.89
N SER A 95 -9.55 -7.27 -14.00
CA SER A 95 -9.95 -8.22 -12.96
C SER A 95 -8.82 -9.21 -12.64
N GLY A 96 -8.10 -9.69 -13.66
CA GLY A 96 -6.98 -10.61 -13.53
C GLY A 96 -5.81 -10.05 -12.71
N PRO A 97 -5.11 -8.98 -13.17
CA PRO A 97 -4.04 -8.34 -12.42
C PRO A 97 -4.42 -7.98 -10.97
N ILE A 98 -5.64 -7.46 -10.79
CA ILE A 98 -6.18 -7.11 -9.47
C ILE A 98 -6.37 -8.36 -8.60
N ALA A 99 -6.87 -9.47 -9.16
CA ALA A 99 -7.02 -10.73 -8.43
C ALA A 99 -5.66 -11.30 -8.01
N ASP A 100 -4.64 -11.22 -8.89
CA ASP A 100 -3.29 -11.67 -8.57
C ASP A 100 -2.67 -10.85 -7.43
N HIS A 101 -2.82 -9.52 -7.45
CA HIS A 101 -2.38 -8.66 -6.34
C HIS A 101 -3.13 -8.98 -5.03
N LYS A 102 -4.45 -9.16 -5.08
CA LYS A 102 -5.24 -9.56 -3.89
C LYS A 102 -4.78 -10.91 -3.34
N ALA A 103 -4.47 -11.87 -4.20
CA ALA A 103 -3.94 -13.17 -3.79
C ALA A 103 -2.57 -13.02 -3.12
N HIS A 104 -1.68 -12.19 -3.69
CA HIS A 104 -0.39 -11.86 -3.09
C HIS A 104 -0.54 -11.21 -1.70
N VAL A 105 -1.37 -10.17 -1.56
CA VAL A 105 -1.62 -9.52 -0.26
C VAL A 105 -2.21 -10.51 0.75
N SER A 106 -3.04 -11.45 0.30
CA SER A 106 -3.58 -12.49 1.18
C SER A 106 -2.51 -13.45 1.71
N VAL A 107 -1.46 -13.74 0.93
CA VAL A 107 -0.30 -14.52 1.40
C VAL A 107 0.44 -13.76 2.49
N VAL A 108 0.72 -12.47 2.27
CA VAL A 108 1.38 -11.61 3.27
C VAL A 108 0.57 -11.54 4.56
N ARG A 109 -0.74 -11.31 4.46
CA ARG A 109 -1.62 -11.24 5.64
C ARG A 109 -1.68 -12.53 6.44
N ARG A 110 -1.58 -13.70 5.80
CA ARG A 110 -1.53 -14.99 6.50
C ARG A 110 -0.19 -15.25 7.17
N ALA A 111 0.90 -14.67 6.66
CA ALA A 111 2.21 -14.76 7.28
C ALA A 111 2.37 -13.82 8.48
N ALA A 112 1.61 -12.72 8.51
CA ALA A 112 1.56 -11.81 9.65
C ALA A 112 1.00 -12.46 10.91
N VAL A 113 1.35 -11.90 12.07
CA VAL A 113 0.81 -12.32 13.36
C VAL A 113 -0.70 -12.08 13.36
N GLN A 114 -1.45 -13.16 13.60
CA GLN A 114 -2.90 -13.08 13.70
C GLN A 114 -3.28 -12.60 15.10
N LEU A 115 -4.13 -11.58 15.16
CA LEU A 115 -4.69 -11.14 16.43
C LEU A 115 -5.71 -12.17 16.93
N PRO A 116 -5.82 -12.38 18.26
CA PRO A 116 -6.91 -13.15 18.84
C PRO A 116 -8.28 -12.58 18.43
N ALA A 117 -9.27 -13.46 18.20
CA ALA A 117 -10.60 -13.06 17.76
C ALA A 117 -11.26 -12.04 18.72
N GLU A 118 -11.10 -12.25 20.02
CA GLU A 118 -11.61 -11.34 21.06
C GLU A 118 -11.05 -9.91 20.92
N LEU A 119 -9.80 -9.77 20.48
CA LEU A 119 -9.17 -8.47 20.26
C LEU A 119 -9.69 -7.81 18.98
N ILE A 120 -9.95 -8.60 17.93
CA ILE A 120 -10.59 -8.12 16.70
C ILE A 120 -12.01 -7.59 17.00
N ASP A 121 -12.78 -8.33 17.79
CA ASP A 121 -14.12 -7.93 18.20
C ASP A 121 -14.10 -6.66 19.06
N LEU A 122 -13.15 -6.56 19.99
CA LEU A 122 -12.96 -5.36 20.81
C LEU A 122 -12.62 -4.14 19.96
N PHE A 123 -11.71 -4.26 18.99
CA PHE A 123 -11.39 -3.16 18.07
C PHE A 123 -12.58 -2.75 17.21
N THR A 124 -13.37 -3.72 16.75
CA THR A 124 -14.57 -3.46 15.96
C THR A 124 -15.60 -2.68 16.78
N ASP A 125 -15.82 -3.07 18.04
CA ASP A 125 -16.74 -2.36 18.95
C ASP A 125 -16.22 -0.96 19.31
N LEU A 126 -14.92 -0.82 19.55
CA LEU A 126 -14.29 0.46 19.86
C LEU A 126 -14.45 1.46 18.69
N VAL A 127 -14.18 1.03 17.45
CA VAL A 127 -14.39 1.87 16.26
C VAL A 127 -15.84 2.33 16.17
N ARG A 128 -16.79 1.40 16.28
CA ARG A 128 -18.23 1.71 16.24
C ARG A 128 -18.63 2.74 17.31
N ARG A 129 -18.10 2.64 18.52
CA ARG A 129 -18.37 3.61 19.60
C ARG A 129 -17.72 4.96 19.34
N LEU A 130 -16.47 4.99 18.88
CA LEU A 130 -15.78 6.23 18.53
C LEU A 130 -16.46 6.97 17.38
N ASP A 131 -16.97 6.24 16.38
CA ASP A 131 -17.75 6.82 15.28
C ASP A 131 -19.06 7.45 15.79
N GLY A 132 -19.77 6.77 16.69
CA GLY A 132 -20.95 7.32 17.36
C GLY A 132 -20.62 8.60 18.16
N LEU A 133 -19.58 8.54 19.00
CA LEU A 133 -19.13 9.70 19.77
C LEU A 133 -18.65 10.84 18.88
N ALA A 134 -18.02 10.57 17.74
CA ALA A 134 -17.56 11.61 16.83
C ALA A 134 -18.74 12.42 16.25
N ALA A 135 -19.88 11.76 16.02
CA ALA A 135 -21.10 12.39 15.54
C ALA A 135 -21.89 13.11 16.64
N GLU A 136 -21.98 12.50 17.83
CA GLU A 136 -22.88 12.95 18.91
C GLU A 136 -22.17 13.83 19.95
N GLU A 137 -20.92 13.50 20.30
CA GLU A 137 -20.15 14.10 21.38
C GLU A 137 -18.66 14.29 21.00
N PRO A 138 -18.34 15.16 20.02
CA PRO A 138 -17.02 15.21 19.39
C PRO A 138 -15.86 15.53 20.35
N LEU A 139 -16.10 16.27 21.44
CA LEU A 139 -15.08 16.52 22.47
C LEU A 139 -14.75 15.26 23.28
N VAL A 140 -15.75 14.41 23.54
CA VAL A 140 -15.56 13.11 24.21
C VAL A 140 -14.77 12.17 23.29
N ALA A 141 -15.11 12.15 22.00
CA ALA A 141 -14.35 11.40 20.99
C ALA A 141 -12.87 11.82 20.95
N LEU A 142 -12.60 13.13 20.91
CA LEU A 142 -11.22 13.63 20.92
C LEU A 142 -10.45 13.26 22.20
N LYS A 143 -11.09 13.33 23.37
CA LYS A 143 -10.46 12.91 24.63
C LYS A 143 -10.16 11.42 24.63
N ALA A 144 -11.11 10.58 24.20
CA ALA A 144 -10.92 9.14 24.10
C ALA A 144 -9.78 8.78 23.14
N LEU A 145 -9.68 9.47 21.99
CA LEU A 145 -8.58 9.29 21.04
C LEU A 145 -7.23 9.73 21.62
N ALA A 146 -7.19 10.82 22.40
CA ALA A 146 -5.97 11.25 23.08
C ALA A 146 -5.49 10.21 24.11
N ASP A 147 -6.41 9.65 24.90
CA ASP A 147 -6.09 8.60 25.88
C ASP A 147 -5.65 7.30 25.21
N LEU A 148 -6.31 6.92 24.11
CA LEU A 148 -5.92 5.74 23.33
C LEU A 148 -4.51 5.91 22.75
N ARG A 149 -4.17 7.10 22.24
CA ARG A 149 -2.81 7.38 21.74
C ARG A 149 -1.77 7.27 22.84
N TYR A 150 -2.07 7.73 24.05
CA TYR A 150 -1.17 7.60 25.19
C TYR A 150 -0.91 6.11 25.51
N ILE A 151 -1.96 5.29 25.59
CA ILE A 151 -1.84 3.84 25.84
C ILE A 151 -1.03 3.15 24.73
N VAL A 152 -1.31 3.49 23.46
CA VAL A 152 -0.58 2.95 22.30
C VAL A 152 0.89 3.34 22.34
N ALA A 153 1.22 4.59 22.69
CA ALA A 153 2.59 5.05 22.82
C ALA A 153 3.35 4.27 23.91
N GLN A 154 2.77 4.18 25.11
CA GLN A 154 3.40 3.48 26.23
C GLN A 154 3.60 1.98 25.93
N THR A 155 2.55 1.31 25.46
CA THR A 155 2.63 -0.13 25.15
C THR A 155 3.59 -0.40 23.98
N GLY A 156 3.62 0.50 22.99
CA GLY A 156 4.52 0.40 21.84
C GLY A 156 5.98 0.57 22.21
N GLU A 157 6.31 1.48 23.15
CA GLU A 157 7.65 1.64 23.70
C GLU A 157 8.11 0.37 24.44
N GLU A 158 7.28 -0.16 25.34
CA GLU A 158 7.56 -1.40 26.08
C GLU A 158 7.82 -2.58 25.14
N ALA A 159 6.93 -2.80 24.16
CA ALA A 159 7.09 -3.89 23.18
C ALA A 159 8.33 -3.71 22.30
N THR A 160 8.63 -2.47 21.89
CA THR A 160 9.81 -2.19 21.06
C THR A 160 11.11 -2.41 21.83
N ASN A 161 11.14 -2.02 23.11
CA ASN A 161 12.27 -2.29 23.99
C ASN A 161 12.50 -3.80 24.16
N GLU A 162 11.44 -4.60 24.34
CA GLU A 162 11.54 -6.05 24.45
C GLU A 162 12.04 -6.71 23.15
N ILE A 163 11.51 -6.29 22.00
CA ILE A 163 11.97 -6.75 20.67
C ILE A 163 13.46 -6.45 20.47
N THR A 164 13.89 -5.26 20.89
CA THR A 164 15.29 -4.80 20.78
C THR A 164 16.19 -5.57 21.74
N ALA A 165 15.77 -5.77 23.00
CA ALA A 165 16.52 -6.51 24.00
C ALA A 165 16.66 -8.00 23.66
N SER A 166 15.67 -8.56 22.96
CA SER A 166 15.68 -9.94 22.47
C SER A 166 16.38 -10.11 21.11
N ASP A 167 17.01 -9.06 20.56
CA ASP A 167 17.70 -9.08 19.25
C ASP A 167 16.85 -9.69 18.11
N VAL A 168 15.54 -9.42 18.11
CA VAL A 168 14.64 -9.97 17.08
C VAL A 168 15.02 -9.37 15.72
N PRO A 169 15.27 -10.19 14.69
CA PRO A 169 15.67 -9.68 13.38
C PRO A 169 14.54 -8.88 12.73
N ILE A 170 14.89 -7.78 12.06
CA ILE A 170 13.92 -6.88 11.44
C ILE A 170 13.01 -7.59 10.41
N GLU A 171 13.52 -8.61 9.73
CA GLU A 171 12.77 -9.45 8.80
C GLU A 171 11.60 -10.15 9.51
N ALA A 172 11.82 -10.68 10.72
CA ALA A 172 10.78 -11.32 11.51
C ALA A 172 9.73 -10.31 11.98
N VAL A 173 10.15 -9.10 12.37
CA VAL A 173 9.22 -8.01 12.73
C VAL A 173 8.39 -7.59 11.51
N ALA A 174 9.02 -7.40 10.35
CA ALA A 174 8.33 -7.03 9.12
C ALA A 174 7.31 -8.09 8.70
N THR A 175 7.69 -9.36 8.78
CA THR A 175 6.80 -10.50 8.54
C THR A 175 5.63 -10.48 9.52
N ALA A 176 5.90 -10.36 10.82
CA ALA A 176 4.90 -10.32 11.87
C ALA A 176 3.89 -9.18 11.70
N LEU A 177 4.34 -8.01 11.23
CA LEU A 177 3.50 -6.85 10.96
C LEU A 177 2.86 -6.86 9.56
N GLY A 178 3.22 -7.82 8.69
CA GLY A 178 2.75 -7.89 7.31
C GLY A 178 3.16 -6.68 6.47
N THR A 179 4.40 -6.22 6.63
CA THR A 179 4.93 -5.01 6.00
C THR A 179 6.37 -5.21 5.47
N SER A 180 6.99 -4.16 4.97
CA SER A 180 8.41 -4.18 4.53
C SER A 180 9.37 -3.92 5.69
N GLU A 181 10.61 -4.39 5.60
CA GLU A 181 11.65 -4.11 6.60
C GLU A 181 11.88 -2.61 6.85
N ALA A 182 11.81 -1.80 5.79
CA ALA A 182 11.95 -0.35 5.90
C ALA A 182 10.81 0.27 6.70
N ALA A 183 9.57 -0.16 6.45
CA ALA A 183 8.40 0.31 7.18
C ALA A 183 8.40 -0.18 8.65
N ALA A 184 8.76 -1.45 8.88
CA ALA A 184 8.90 -2.00 10.23
C ALA A 184 9.97 -1.25 11.03
N ARG A 185 11.12 -0.95 10.42
CA ARG A 185 12.19 -0.18 11.07
C ARG A 185 11.71 1.22 11.45
N GLY A 186 11.05 1.91 10.52
CA GLY A 186 10.45 3.21 10.79
C GLY A 186 9.42 3.17 11.91
N TYR A 187 8.64 2.09 12.00
CA TYR A 187 7.66 1.89 13.06
C TYR A 187 8.31 1.69 14.43
N LEU A 188 9.28 0.78 14.56
CA LEU A 188 10.02 0.61 15.82
C LEU A 188 10.73 1.90 16.25
N SER A 189 11.40 2.58 15.31
CA SER A 189 12.08 3.85 15.60
C SER A 189 11.15 4.93 16.10
N SER A 190 9.87 4.92 15.71
CA SER A 190 8.88 5.90 16.18
C SER A 190 8.53 5.78 17.66
N TYR A 191 8.76 4.61 18.27
CA TYR A 191 8.57 4.41 19.72
C TYR A 191 9.84 4.62 20.54
N LEU A 192 11.03 4.47 19.92
CA LEU A 192 12.31 4.73 20.59
C LEU A 192 12.71 6.22 20.57
N HIS A 193 12.18 6.97 19.60
CA HIS A 193 12.41 8.41 19.41
C HIS A 193 11.08 9.15 19.20
N PRO A 194 10.17 9.14 20.20
CA PRO A 194 8.83 9.72 20.09
C PRO A 194 8.82 11.25 19.90
#